data_AF-A0A8S3E1N5-F1
#
_entry.id   AF-A0A8S3E1N5-F1
#
_cell.length_a   1.000
_cell.length_b   1.000
_cell.length_c   1.000
_cell.angle_alpha   90.00
_cell.angle_beta   90.00
_cell.angle_gamma   90.00
#
_symmetry.space_group_name_H-M   'P 1'
#
loop_
_entity.id
_entity.type
_entity.pdbx_description
1 polymer ?
#
loop_
_entity_poly.entity_id
_entity_poly.type
_entity_poly.pdbx_seq_one_letter_code
_entity_poly.pdbx_strand_id
1 'polypeptide(L)'
;MLTVAVDRAVITNSIQKIASIAVSNSHSGYLAAVLEKHMTLTQYDCYKSVTQRIQEKCFDLQNELVLNKLYIMANLCEIGLYDFTINQAVDQVCQARLRFDY
;
A
#
# COMPACT_ATOMS: atom_id res chain seq x y z
N MET A 1 21.99 11.01 -12.89
CA MET A 1 20.95 10.33 -12.07
C MET A 1 20.05 11.40 -11.51
N LEU A 2 18.90 11.65 -12.14
CA LEU A 2 17.88 12.56 -11.61
C LEU A 2 17.01 11.76 -10.63
N THR A 3 17.23 11.97 -9.33
CA THR A 3 16.25 11.58 -8.32
C THR A 3 15.06 12.50 -8.46
N VAL A 4 14.06 12.09 -9.24
CA VAL A 4 12.75 12.75 -9.23
C VAL A 4 12.20 12.59 -7.82
N ALA A 5 12.16 13.68 -7.07
CA ALA A 5 11.53 13.71 -5.76
C ALA A 5 10.08 13.25 -5.95
N VAL A 6 9.75 12.07 -5.42
CA VAL A 6 8.37 11.57 -5.48
C VAL A 6 7.53 12.52 -4.63
N ASP A 7 6.53 13.14 -5.25
CA ASP A 7 5.64 14.07 -4.58
C ASP A 7 4.89 13.36 -3.43
N ARG A 8 4.83 14.00 -2.27
CA ARG A 8 4.07 13.57 -1.08
C ARG A 8 2.63 13.18 -1.44
N ALA A 9 2.00 13.93 -2.35
CA ALA A 9 0.65 13.66 -2.82
C ALA A 9 0.59 12.34 -3.59
N VAL A 10 1.59 12.03 -4.43
CA VAL A 10 1.65 10.77 -5.18
C VAL A 10 1.77 9.58 -4.23
N ILE A 11 2.68 9.62 -3.25
CA ILE A 11 2.82 8.54 -2.25
C ILE A 11 1.50 8.33 -1.49
N THR A 12 0.93 9.40 -0.97
CA THR A 12 -0.29 9.35 -0.16
C THR A 12 -1.46 8.79 -0.97
N ASN A 13 -1.70 9.34 -2.16
CA ASN A 13 -2.82 8.94 -3.01
C ASN A 13 -2.66 7.50 -3.51
N SER A 14 -1.44 7.09 -3.88
CA SER A 14 -1.19 5.70 -4.30
C SER A 14 -1.45 4.71 -3.18
N ILE A 15 -0.93 4.95 -1.97
CA ILE A 15 -1.14 4.03 -0.83
C ILE A 15 -2.62 3.96 -0.44
N GLN A 16 -3.31 5.10 -0.40
CA GLN A 16 -4.76 5.13 -0.12
C GLN A 16 -5.57 4.42 -1.21
N LYS A 17 -5.17 4.58 -2.48
CA LYS A 17 -5.82 3.90 -3.60
C LYS A 17 -5.61 2.39 -3.57
N ILE A 18 -4.42 1.92 -3.18
CA ILE A 18 -4.16 0.48 -2.95
C ILE A 18 -5.14 -0.06 -1.90
N ALA A 19 -5.27 0.62 -0.76
CA ALA A 19 -6.20 0.21 0.28
C ALA A 19 -7.66 0.18 -0.21
N SER A 20 -8.09 1.22 -0.93
CA SER A 20 -9.44 1.30 -1.52
C SER A 20 -9.74 0.14 -2.47
N ILE A 21 -8.80 -0.21 -3.36
CA ILE A 21 -8.94 -1.35 -4.28
C ILE A 21 -8.93 -2.68 -3.51
N ALA A 22 -8.03 -2.85 -2.54
CA ALA A 22 -7.89 -4.11 -1.80
C ALA A 22 -9.17 -4.47 -1.01
N VAL A 23 -9.86 -3.47 -0.46
CA VAL A 23 -11.09 -3.70 0.33
C VAL A 23 -12.37 -3.78 -0.51
N SER A 24 -12.35 -3.34 -1.78
CA SER A 24 -13.58 -3.07 -2.55
C SER A 24 -14.53 -4.27 -2.70
N ASN A 25 -13.99 -5.49 -2.70
CA ASN A 25 -14.76 -6.69 -3.06
C ASN A 25 -15.31 -7.46 -1.85
N SER A 26 -14.66 -7.39 -0.68
CA SER A 26 -15.01 -8.24 0.47
C SER A 26 -14.99 -7.52 1.82
N HIS A 27 -14.35 -6.34 1.89
CA HIS A 27 -14.10 -5.61 3.15
C HIS A 27 -14.44 -4.12 3.02
N SER A 28 -15.36 -3.75 2.12
CA SER A 28 -15.61 -2.35 1.76
C SER A 28 -15.96 -1.45 2.96
N GLY A 29 -16.62 -1.99 3.98
CA GLY A 29 -16.93 -1.28 5.24
C GLY A 29 -15.72 -0.97 6.13
N TYR A 30 -14.54 -1.55 5.85
CA TYR A 30 -13.32 -1.37 6.64
C TYR A 30 -12.41 -0.25 6.14
N LEU A 31 -12.72 0.41 5.01
CA LEU A 31 -11.81 1.39 4.39
C LEU A 31 -11.38 2.48 5.38
N ALA A 32 -12.33 3.09 6.11
CA ALA A 32 -12.01 4.12 7.09
C ALA A 32 -11.10 3.59 8.21
N ALA A 33 -11.39 2.39 8.74
CA ALA A 33 -10.57 1.76 9.77
C ALA A 33 -9.15 1.48 9.27
N VAL A 34 -9.00 1.03 8.02
CA VAL A 34 -7.71 0.77 7.38
C VAL A 34 -6.89 2.06 7.19
N LEU A 35 -7.55 3.17 6.86
CA LEU A 35 -6.88 4.45 6.59
C LEU A 35 -6.53 5.26 7.85
N GLU A 36 -7.22 5.02 8.98
CA GLU A 36 -7.12 5.90 10.16
C GLU A 36 -6.54 5.22 11.41
N LYS A 37 -6.71 3.90 11.55
CA LYS A 37 -6.28 3.20 12.76
C LYS A 37 -4.80 2.82 12.69
N HIS A 38 -4.24 2.50 13.84
CA HIS A 38 -2.94 1.83 13.96
C HIS A 38 -3.17 0.50 14.68
N MET A 39 -3.54 -0.54 13.93
CA MET A 39 -3.80 -1.86 14.51
C MET A 39 -2.49 -2.51 14.98
N THR A 40 -2.58 -3.32 16.04
CA THR A 40 -1.43 -4.13 16.49
C THR A 40 -1.10 -5.15 15.42
N LEU A 41 0.14 -5.14 14.92
CA LEU A 41 0.59 -6.10 13.91
C LEU A 41 0.72 -7.49 14.52
N THR A 42 -0.05 -8.44 14.00
CA THR A 42 0.01 -9.87 14.33
C THR A 42 0.24 -10.74 13.08
N GLN A 43 -0.15 -10.23 11.91
CA GLN A 43 -0.08 -10.92 10.61
C GLN A 43 1.24 -10.59 9.90
N TYR A 44 2.36 -10.99 10.51
CA TYR A 44 3.72 -10.63 10.06
C TYR A 44 4.05 -11.09 8.63
N ASP A 45 3.64 -12.30 8.23
CA ASP A 45 3.93 -12.84 6.90
C ASP A 45 3.20 -12.07 5.80
N CYS A 46 1.93 -11.73 6.03
CA CYS A 46 1.15 -10.87 5.13
C CYS A 46 1.81 -9.50 5.00
N TYR A 47 2.14 -8.87 6.12
CA TYR A 47 2.76 -7.54 6.11
C TYR A 47 4.11 -7.54 5.40
N LYS A 48 4.96 -8.55 5.64
CA LYS A 48 6.25 -8.70 4.95
C LYS A 48 6.06 -8.87 3.44
N SER A 49 5.14 -9.73 3.01
CA SER A 49 4.82 -9.95 1.58
C SER A 49 4.40 -8.65 0.89
N VAL A 50 3.48 -7.90 1.51
CA VAL A 50 2.94 -6.65 0.94
C VAL A 50 3.98 -5.53 0.90
N THR A 51 4.72 -5.33 1.99
CA THR A 51 5.75 -4.28 2.04
C THR A 51 6.88 -4.56 1.04
N GLN A 52 7.29 -5.81 0.89
CA GLN A 52 8.24 -6.21 -0.15
C GLN A 52 7.70 -5.89 -1.55
N ARG A 53 6.42 -6.18 -1.82
CA ARG A 53 5.82 -5.85 -3.12
C ARG A 53 5.80 -4.34 -3.39
N ILE A 54 5.56 -3.53 -2.38
CA ILE A 54 5.63 -2.06 -2.48
C ILE A 54 7.05 -1.59 -2.81
N GLN A 55 8.08 -2.13 -2.15
CA GLN A 55 9.49 -1.84 -2.46
C GLN A 55 9.80 -2.17 -3.93
N GLU A 56 9.33 -3.33 -4.40
CA GLU A 56 9.62 -3.83 -5.75
C GLU A 56 8.89 -3.05 -6.84
N LYS A 57 7.68 -2.54 -6.58
CA LYS A 57 6.77 -2.04 -7.62
C LYS A 57 6.44 -0.57 -7.53
N CYS A 58 6.51 0.05 -6.35
CA CYS A 58 5.94 1.37 -6.13
C CYS A 58 6.97 2.40 -5.69
N PHE A 59 7.54 2.22 -4.50
CA PHE A 59 8.32 3.24 -3.80
C PHE A 59 9.40 2.59 -2.93
N ASP A 60 10.51 3.29 -2.76
CA ASP A 60 11.54 2.91 -1.80
C ASP A 60 11.00 3.06 -0.37
N LEU A 61 11.03 1.98 0.41
CA LEU A 61 10.61 1.95 1.81
C LEU A 61 11.55 2.74 2.71
N GLN A 62 12.77 3.11 2.29
CA GLN A 62 13.61 4.04 3.08
C GLN A 62 13.10 5.49 3.03
N ASN A 63 12.14 5.79 2.15
CA ASN A 63 11.50 7.09 2.12
C ASN A 63 10.62 7.28 3.36
N GLU A 64 10.90 8.31 4.17
CA GLU A 64 10.17 8.59 5.41
C GLU A 64 8.65 8.74 5.22
N LEU A 65 8.21 9.28 4.07
CA LEU A 65 6.78 9.41 3.78
C LEU A 65 6.13 8.05 3.53
N VAL A 66 6.84 7.12 2.92
CA VAL A 66 6.37 5.75 2.70
C VAL A 66 6.29 5.02 4.03
N LEU A 67 7.35 5.08 4.86
CA LEU A 67 7.38 4.47 6.20
C LEU A 67 6.19 4.91 7.05
N ASN A 68 5.92 6.21 7.08
CA ASN A 68 4.81 6.80 7.83
C ASN A 68 3.42 6.38 7.34
N LYS A 69 3.33 5.65 6.22
CA LYS A 69 2.07 5.15 5.63
C LYS A 69 1.98 3.64 5.61
N LEU A 70 3.05 2.90 5.96
CA LEU A 70 3.02 1.44 5.95
C LEU A 70 2.04 0.82 6.95
N TYR A 71 1.63 1.56 7.98
CA TYR A 71 0.57 1.10 8.89
C TYR A 71 -0.73 0.76 8.16
N ILE A 72 -1.01 1.39 7.00
CA ILE A 72 -2.20 1.07 6.19
C ILE A 72 -2.11 -0.36 5.65
N MET A 73 -0.91 -0.79 5.24
CA MET A 73 -0.69 -2.17 4.78
C MET A 73 -0.78 -3.16 5.93
N ALA A 74 -0.28 -2.79 7.11
CA ALA A 74 -0.47 -3.59 8.32
C ALA A 74 -1.96 -3.76 8.62
N ASN A 75 -2.74 -2.67 8.61
CA ASN A 75 -4.18 -2.73 8.86
C ASN A 75 -4.92 -3.61 7.85
N LEU A 76 -4.55 -3.59 6.56
CA LEU A 76 -5.15 -4.48 5.55
C LEU A 76 -4.96 -5.96 5.94
N CYS A 77 -3.76 -6.33 6.39
CA CYS A 77 -3.50 -7.68 6.89
C CYS A 77 -4.30 -8.00 8.17
N GLU A 78 -4.39 -7.06 9.12
CA GLU A 78 -5.09 -7.26 10.39
C GLU A 78 -6.61 -7.37 10.26
N ILE A 79 -7.22 -6.77 9.22
CA ILE A 79 -8.64 -6.99 8.94
C ILE A 79 -8.93 -8.35 8.26
N GLY A 80 -7.89 -9.16 8.04
CA GLY A 80 -8.02 -10.51 7.49
C GLY A 80 -7.94 -10.60 5.96
N LEU A 81 -7.46 -9.56 5.26
CA LEU A 81 -7.17 -9.69 3.84
C LEU A 81 -5.92 -10.54 3.60
N TYR A 82 -6.01 -11.43 2.61
CA TYR A 82 -4.86 -12.18 2.14
C TYR A 82 -3.90 -11.28 1.37
N ASP A 83 -2.60 -11.54 1.54
CA ASP A 83 -1.52 -10.82 0.88
C ASP A 83 -1.66 -10.84 -0.64
N PHE A 84 -2.13 -11.95 -1.23
CA PHE A 84 -2.43 -12.05 -2.66
C PHE A 84 -3.37 -10.94 -3.15
N THR A 85 -4.47 -10.67 -2.44
CA THR A 85 -5.44 -9.63 -2.80
C THR A 85 -4.82 -8.23 -2.70
N ILE A 86 -4.03 -7.99 -1.65
CA ILE A 86 -3.37 -6.70 -1.45
C ILE A 86 -2.31 -6.48 -2.53
N ASN A 87 -1.51 -7.50 -2.84
CA ASN A 87 -0.47 -7.46 -3.87
C ASN A 87 -1.03 -7.22 -5.28
N GLN A 88 -2.22 -7.74 -5.59
CA GLN A 88 -2.92 -7.40 -6.84
C GLN A 88 -3.29 -5.91 -6.89
N ALA A 89 -3.75 -5.32 -5.79
CA ALA A 89 -4.04 -3.89 -5.71
C ALA A 89 -2.76 -3.05 -5.85
N VAL A 90 -1.66 -3.47 -5.22
CA VAL A 90 -0.33 -2.86 -5.37
C VAL A 90 0.09 -2.86 -6.85
N ASP A 91 0.01 -4.03 -7.50
CA ASP A 91 0.35 -4.18 -8.91
C ASP A 91 -0.51 -3.28 -9.80
N GLN A 92 -1.82 -3.23 -9.58
CA GLN A 92 -2.73 -2.41 -10.37
C GLN A 92 -2.40 -0.91 -10.25
N VAL A 93 -2.12 -0.42 -9.05
CA VAL A 93 -1.83 1.01 -8.84
C VAL A 93 -0.45 1.37 -9.38
N CYS A 94 0.56 0.52 -9.17
CA CYS A 94 1.95 0.88 -9.44
C CYS A 94 2.42 0.49 -10.85
N GLN A 95 1.80 -0.50 -11.51
CA GLN A 95 2.00 -0.71 -12.95
C GLN A 95 1.35 0.39 -13.78
N ALA A 96 0.23 0.95 -13.33
CA ALA A 96 -0.38 2.11 -13.99
C ALA A 96 0.56 3.32 -13.98
N ARG A 97 1.36 3.51 -12.92
CA ARG A 97 2.35 4.60 -12.85
C ARG A 97 3.44 4.47 -13.93
N LEU A 98 4.02 3.28 -14.10
CA LEU A 98 5.07 3.04 -15.10
C LEU A 98 4.63 3.30 -16.56
N ARG A 99 3.32 3.34 -16.83
CA ARG A 99 2.78 3.63 -18.17
C ARG A 99 2.64 5.12 -18.50
N PHE A 100 2.74 6.02 -17.51
CA PHE A 100 2.56 7.46 -17.72
C PHE A 100 3.84 8.28 -17.52
N ASP A 101 4.99 7.62 -17.33
CA ASP A 101 6.32 8.26 -17.21
C ASP A 101 7.08 8.29 -18.57
N TYR A 102 6.39 8.32 -19.72
CA TYR A 102 6.98 8.39 -21.08
C TYR A 102 6.54 9.64 -21.86
#